data_AF-A0A8I1JM58-F1
#
_entry.id   AF-A0A8I1JM58-F1
#
_cell.length_a   1.000
_cell.length_b   1.000
_cell.length_c   1.000
_cell.angle_alpha   90.00
_cell.angle_beta   90.00
_cell.angle_gamma   90.00
#
_symmetry.space_group_name_H-M   'P 1'
#
loop_
_entity.id
_entity.type
_entity.pdbx_description
1 polymer ?
#
loop_
_entity_poly.entity_id
_entity_poly.type
_entity_poly.pdbx_seq_one_letter_code
_entity_poly.pdbx_strand_id
1 'polypeptide(L)'
;MSPLTEAQTEWLLGQLQLAAERAPMELRPKRRQLVRGMRAVLNALAEGMSTRDMRNALVAELGTAYPNNMAPPKPVRELLVPYNDPTALDREIIERWNVGMGRDAIAKAVGCSVATVERVVRWCDSAAKGEQPTEKQRSLVHTKQQANGH
;
A
#
# COMPACT_ATOMS: atom_id res chain seq x y z
N MET A 1 -19.83 -0.84 11.34
CA MET A 1 -19.44 -2.25 11.55
C MET A 1 -18.06 -2.27 12.17
N SER A 2 -17.85 -3.05 13.23
CA SER A 2 -16.61 -3.03 14.00
C SER A 2 -15.46 -3.66 13.20
N PRO A 3 -14.26 -3.04 13.22
CA PRO A 3 -13.06 -3.65 12.63
C PRO A 3 -12.75 -4.99 13.33
N LEU A 4 -12.07 -5.89 12.62
CA LEU A 4 -11.58 -7.14 13.19
C LEU A 4 -10.63 -6.81 14.35
N THR A 5 -10.75 -7.54 15.45
CA THR A 5 -9.81 -7.41 16.55
C THR A 5 -8.46 -8.04 16.16
N GLU A 6 -7.39 -7.63 16.84
CA GLU A 6 -6.06 -8.19 16.67
C GLU A 6 -6.05 -9.71 16.86
N ALA A 7 -6.75 -10.22 17.88
CA ALA A 7 -6.92 -11.65 18.13
C ALA A 7 -7.64 -12.39 16.98
N GLN A 8 -8.64 -11.77 16.35
CA GLN A 8 -9.34 -12.35 15.21
C GLN A 8 -8.45 -12.40 13.96
N THR A 9 -7.60 -11.38 13.79
CA THR A 9 -6.60 -11.30 12.73
C THR A 9 -5.55 -12.39 12.89
N GLU A 10 -4.96 -12.52 14.07
CA GLU A 10 -3.96 -13.55 14.38
C GLU A 10 -4.53 -14.96 14.17
N TRP A 11 -5.76 -15.20 14.61
CA TRP A 11 -6.43 -16.47 14.40
C TRP A 11 -6.59 -16.81 12.91
N LEU A 12 -7.05 -15.85 12.10
CA LEU A 12 -7.21 -16.01 10.65
C LEU A 12 -5.88 -16.30 9.94
N LEU A 13 -4.81 -15.60 10.32
CA LEU A 13 -3.47 -15.81 9.77
C LEU A 13 -2.93 -17.19 10.17
N GLY A 14 -3.13 -17.61 11.42
CA GLY A 14 -2.75 -18.93 11.91
C GLY A 14 -3.45 -20.07 11.14
N GLN A 15 -4.75 -19.93 10.86
CA GLN A 15 -5.48 -20.92 10.05
C GLN A 15 -4.96 -21.02 8.61
N LEU A 16 -4.62 -19.88 8.00
CA LEU A 16 -4.09 -19.85 6.65
C LEU A 16 -2.66 -20.42 6.58
N GLN A 17 -1.82 -20.14 7.59
CA GLN A 17 -0.49 -20.73 7.70
C GLN A 17 -0.56 -22.26 7.86
N LEU A 18 -1.44 -22.77 8.74
CA LEU A 18 -1.69 -24.20 8.90
C LEU A 18 -2.16 -24.86 7.60
N ALA A 19 -3.03 -24.19 6.84
CA ALA A 19 -3.48 -24.67 5.53
C ALA A 19 -2.36 -24.71 4.50
N ALA A 20 -1.44 -23.74 4.51
CA ALA A 20 -0.28 -23.72 3.63
C ALA A 20 0.74 -24.81 4.03
N GLU A 21 1.00 -25.01 5.32
CA GLU A 21 1.91 -26.04 5.83
C GLU A 21 1.40 -27.46 5.51
N ARG A 22 0.09 -27.70 5.66
CA ARG A 22 -0.54 -28.99 5.36
C ARG A 22 -0.71 -29.30 3.87
N ALA A 23 -0.51 -28.32 2.98
CA ALA A 23 -0.61 -28.55 1.55
C ALA A 23 0.56 -29.42 1.04
N PRO A 24 0.30 -30.52 0.30
CA PRO A 24 1.32 -31.38 -0.30
C PRO A 24 2.35 -30.60 -1.12
N MET A 25 3.62 -31.05 -1.12
CA MET A 25 4.71 -30.40 -1.85
C MET A 25 4.44 -30.22 -3.35
N GLU A 26 3.61 -31.07 -3.93
CA GLU A 26 3.22 -31.04 -5.34
C GLU A 26 2.31 -29.85 -5.66
N LEU A 27 1.64 -29.28 -4.65
CA LEU A 27 0.74 -28.12 -4.77
C LEU A 27 1.44 -26.81 -4.39
N ARG A 28 2.73 -26.66 -4.72
CA ARG A 28 3.48 -25.38 -4.58
C ARG A 28 2.72 -24.15 -5.11
N PRO A 29 2.01 -24.20 -6.26
CA PRO A 29 1.22 -23.06 -6.72
C PRO A 29 0.12 -22.66 -5.74
N LYS A 30 -0.56 -23.65 -5.13
CA LYS A 30 -1.62 -23.45 -4.15
C LYS A 30 -1.08 -22.90 -2.83
N ARG A 31 0.10 -23.37 -2.39
CA ARG A 31 0.83 -22.78 -1.25
C ARG A 31 1.16 -21.30 -1.46
N ARG A 32 1.70 -20.95 -2.63
CA ARG A 32 1.99 -19.54 -2.96
C ARG A 32 0.73 -18.68 -3.03
N GLN A 33 -0.36 -19.25 -3.54
CA GLN A 33 -1.66 -18.59 -3.60
C GLN A 33 -2.20 -18.28 -2.20
N LEU A 34 -2.13 -19.24 -1.27
CA LEU A 34 -2.50 -19.02 0.14
C LEU A 34 -1.64 -17.92 0.79
N VAL A 35 -0.33 -17.93 0.57
CA VAL A 35 0.59 -16.90 1.10
C VAL A 35 0.31 -15.51 0.51
N ARG A 36 -0.06 -15.41 -0.77
CA ARG A 36 -0.49 -14.15 -1.38
C ARG A 36 -1.79 -13.64 -0.77
N GLY A 37 -2.77 -14.51 -0.56
CA GLY A 37 -4.01 -14.18 0.15
C GLY A 37 -3.76 -13.67 1.58
N MET A 38 -2.84 -14.30 2.32
CA MET A 38 -2.43 -13.83 3.65
C MET A 38 -1.84 -12.42 3.61
N ARG A 39 -0.94 -12.13 2.66
CA ARG A 39 -0.37 -10.78 2.50
C ARG A 39 -1.42 -9.74 2.11
N ALA A 40 -2.37 -10.09 1.25
CA ALA A 40 -3.44 -9.18 0.86
C ALA A 40 -4.34 -8.80 2.06
N VAL A 41 -4.65 -9.76 2.94
CA VAL A 41 -5.40 -9.49 4.18
C VAL A 41 -4.61 -8.61 5.14
N LEU A 42 -3.32 -8.89 5.33
CA LEU A 42 -2.43 -8.07 6.16
C LEU A 42 -2.33 -6.62 5.66
N ASN A 43 -2.19 -6.43 4.35
CA ASN A 43 -2.15 -5.11 3.75
C ASN A 43 -3.48 -4.38 3.91
N ALA A 44 -4.61 -5.06 3.67
CA ALA A 44 -5.94 -4.49 3.85
C ALA A 44 -6.21 -4.10 5.31
N LEU A 45 -5.72 -4.87 6.28
CA LEU A 45 -5.79 -4.52 7.71
C LEU A 45 -4.92 -3.31 8.05
N ALA A 46 -3.69 -3.26 7.54
CA ALA A 46 -2.80 -2.11 7.72
C ALA A 46 -3.39 -0.82 7.12
N GLU A 47 -4.18 -0.96 6.06
CA GLU A 47 -4.90 0.14 5.39
C GLU A 47 -6.25 0.47 6.06
N GLY A 48 -6.61 -0.21 7.15
CA GLY A 48 -7.87 0.04 7.88
C GLY A 48 -9.13 -0.32 7.10
N MET A 49 -9.01 -1.23 6.13
CA MET A 49 -10.12 -1.62 5.25
C MET A 49 -11.24 -2.33 6.00
N SER A 50 -12.46 -2.25 5.44
CA SER A 50 -13.60 -2.96 5.99
C SER A 50 -13.44 -4.48 5.83
N THR A 51 -14.09 -5.27 6.69
CA THR A 51 -14.09 -6.74 6.60
C THR A 51 -14.61 -7.25 5.25
N ARG A 52 -15.48 -6.49 4.59
CA ARG A 52 -15.97 -6.78 3.24
C ARG A 52 -14.87 -6.62 2.20
N ASP A 53 -14.07 -5.57 2.30
CA ASP A 53 -12.98 -5.29 1.34
C ASP A 53 -11.80 -6.23 1.56
N MET A 54 -11.49 -6.57 2.81
CA MET A 54 -10.56 -7.66 3.15
C MET A 54 -11.00 -9.00 2.55
N ARG A 55 -12.30 -9.34 2.66
CA ARG A 55 -12.86 -10.55 2.03
C ARG A 55 -12.71 -10.50 0.52
N ASN A 56 -12.97 -9.35 -0.11
CA ASN A 56 -12.80 -9.18 -1.56
C ASN A 56 -11.35 -9.36 -1.98
N ALA A 57 -10.39 -8.78 -1.24
CA ALA A 57 -8.96 -8.95 -1.47
C ALA A 57 -8.51 -10.42 -1.30
N LEU A 58 -9.01 -11.09 -0.26
CA LEU A 58 -8.74 -12.50 -0.02
C LEU A 58 -9.33 -13.39 -1.13
N VAL A 59 -10.58 -13.14 -1.55
CA VAL A 59 -11.24 -13.86 -2.65
C VAL A 59 -10.53 -13.60 -3.97
N ALA A 60 -10.03 -12.38 -4.19
CA ALA A 60 -9.24 -12.03 -5.37
C ALA A 60 -7.96 -12.88 -5.49
N GLU A 61 -7.28 -13.10 -4.37
CA GLU A 61 -6.04 -13.88 -4.33
C GLU A 61 -6.29 -15.40 -4.27
N LEU A 62 -7.36 -15.85 -3.59
CA LEU A 62 -7.66 -17.27 -3.38
C LEU A 62 -8.56 -17.90 -4.46
N GLY A 63 -9.30 -17.11 -5.23
CA GLY A 63 -10.17 -17.59 -6.29
C GLY A 63 -9.39 -18.16 -7.47
N THR A 64 -9.77 -19.37 -7.90
CA THR A 64 -9.46 -19.91 -9.24
C THR A 64 -9.76 -18.85 -10.29
N ALA A 65 -8.84 -18.70 -11.26
CA ALA A 65 -8.92 -17.85 -12.45
C ALA A 65 -10.24 -17.11 -12.58
N TYR A 66 -10.23 -15.83 -12.22
CA TYR A 66 -11.31 -14.92 -12.58
C TYR A 66 -11.67 -15.16 -14.05
N PRO A 67 -12.95 -15.33 -14.40
CA PRO A 67 -13.32 -15.36 -15.81
C PRO A 67 -12.69 -14.12 -16.45
N ASN A 68 -11.93 -14.32 -17.53
CA ASN A 68 -10.93 -13.40 -18.12
C ASN A 68 -11.38 -11.94 -18.34
N ASN A 69 -12.65 -11.63 -18.09
CA ASN A 69 -13.31 -10.37 -18.37
C ASN A 69 -13.83 -9.67 -17.10
N MET A 70 -13.58 -10.23 -15.91
CA MET A 70 -14.07 -9.66 -14.63
C MET A 70 -12.98 -9.60 -13.56
N ALA A 71 -11.72 -9.36 -13.92
CA ALA A 71 -10.74 -8.97 -12.91
C ALA A 71 -11.36 -7.88 -12.02
N PRO A 72 -11.33 -8.02 -10.68
CA PRO A 72 -11.87 -6.99 -9.81
C PRO A 72 -11.18 -5.69 -10.22
N PRO A 73 -11.94 -4.60 -10.41
CA PRO A 73 -11.35 -3.35 -10.85
C PRO A 73 -10.15 -3.08 -9.94
N LYS A 74 -8.97 -2.88 -10.56
CA LYS A 74 -7.78 -2.49 -9.80
C LYS A 74 -8.24 -1.37 -8.87
N PRO A 75 -7.98 -1.46 -7.55
CA PRO A 75 -8.42 -0.45 -6.62
C PRO A 75 -8.04 0.90 -7.21
N VAL A 76 -9.05 1.73 -7.44
CA VAL A 76 -8.86 3.04 -8.06
C VAL A 76 -8.07 3.82 -7.03
N ARG A 77 -6.78 4.01 -7.34
CA ARG A 77 -5.88 4.74 -6.46
C ARG A 77 -6.38 6.18 -6.43
N GLU A 78 -6.73 6.65 -5.24
CA GLU A 78 -7.16 8.02 -5.06
C GLU A 78 -6.03 8.96 -5.50
N LEU A 79 -6.41 10.00 -6.25
CA LEU A 79 -5.49 11.05 -6.66
C LEU A 79 -5.10 11.83 -5.41
N LEU A 80 -3.81 12.07 -5.25
CA LEU A 80 -3.31 12.88 -4.15
C LEU A 80 -3.74 14.33 -4.35
N VAL A 81 -4.35 14.88 -3.30
CA VAL A 81 -4.58 16.31 -3.16
C VAL A 81 -3.30 16.93 -2.60
N PRO A 82 -2.68 17.91 -3.30
CA PRO A 82 -1.51 18.58 -2.78
C PRO A 82 -1.80 19.29 -1.46
N TYR A 83 -0.88 19.19 -0.50
CA TYR A 83 -0.87 20.05 0.68
C TYR A 83 -0.39 21.47 0.31
N ASN A 84 -0.49 22.42 1.25
CA ASN A 84 -0.12 23.82 1.02
C ASN A 84 1.38 23.99 0.79
N ASP A 85 1.73 24.69 -0.29
CA ASP A 85 3.10 25.03 -0.70
C ASP A 85 4.04 23.81 -0.78
N PRO A 86 3.75 22.82 -1.65
CA PRO A 86 4.63 21.68 -1.84
C PRO A 86 5.92 22.11 -2.52
N THR A 87 7.05 21.52 -2.11
CA THR A 87 8.33 21.76 -2.76
C THR A 87 8.32 21.25 -4.20
N ALA A 88 9.29 21.65 -5.03
CA ALA A 88 9.37 21.16 -6.40
C ALA A 88 9.47 19.62 -6.47
N LEU A 89 10.23 19.01 -5.54
CA LEU A 89 10.36 17.56 -5.44
C LEU A 89 9.03 16.90 -5.05
N ASP A 90 8.31 17.47 -4.08
CA ASP A 90 7.03 16.91 -3.63
C ASP A 90 5.97 17.00 -4.74
N ARG A 91 5.95 18.11 -5.50
CA ARG A 91 5.08 18.25 -6.68
C ARG A 91 5.34 17.17 -7.70
N GLU A 92 6.61 16.91 -8.02
CA GLU A 92 6.96 15.87 -9.00
C GLU A 92 6.54 14.47 -8.52
N ILE A 93 6.67 14.19 -7.22
CA ILE A 93 6.17 12.94 -6.62
C ILE A 93 4.64 12.83 -6.78
N ILE A 94 3.91 13.90 -6.48
CA ILE A 94 2.44 13.96 -6.56
C ILE A 94 1.97 13.77 -8.01
N GLU A 95 2.58 14.47 -8.97
CA GLU A 95 2.26 14.34 -10.39
C GLU A 95 2.46 12.91 -10.90
N ARG A 96 3.62 12.31 -10.59
CA ARG A 96 3.93 10.94 -11.00
C ARG A 96 3.03 9.90 -10.32
N TRP A 97 2.63 10.16 -9.08
CA TRP A 97 1.64 9.33 -8.39
C TRP A 97 0.28 9.39 -9.08
N ASN A 98 -0.19 10.59 -9.42
CA ASN A 98 -1.50 10.84 -10.00
C ASN A 98 -1.65 10.28 -11.42
N VAL A 99 -0.54 10.09 -12.16
CA VAL A 99 -0.54 9.33 -13.43
C VAL A 99 -0.42 7.80 -13.23
N GLY A 100 -0.42 7.33 -11.99
CA GLY A 100 -0.49 5.91 -11.65
C GLY A 100 0.85 5.20 -11.47
N MET A 101 1.99 5.91 -11.36
CA MET A 101 3.29 5.24 -11.16
C MET A 101 3.39 4.57 -9.78
N GLY A 102 4.07 3.42 -9.73
CA GLY A 102 4.38 2.72 -8.47
C GLY A 102 5.44 3.44 -7.64
N ARG A 103 5.44 3.24 -6.32
CA ARG A 103 6.34 3.93 -5.36
C ARG A 103 7.82 3.84 -5.74
N ASP A 104 8.31 2.63 -6.05
CA ASP A 104 9.70 2.40 -6.44
C ASP A 104 10.05 3.07 -7.78
N ALA A 105 9.10 3.08 -8.72
CA ALA A 105 9.27 3.73 -10.01
C ALA A 105 9.34 5.26 -9.84
N ILE A 106 8.53 5.84 -8.95
CA ILE A 106 8.60 7.27 -8.60
C ILE A 106 9.93 7.59 -7.93
N ALA A 107 10.32 6.81 -6.91
CA ALA A 107 11.57 7.01 -6.18
C ALA A 107 12.78 7.01 -7.12
N LYS A 108 12.85 6.03 -8.04
CA LYS A 108 13.89 5.95 -9.06
C LYS A 108 13.85 7.12 -10.05
N ALA A 109 12.66 7.52 -10.49
CA ALA A 109 12.54 8.55 -11.51
C ALA A 109 12.78 9.97 -10.99
N VAL A 110 12.43 10.24 -9.74
CA VAL A 110 12.67 11.52 -9.05
C VAL A 110 14.06 11.58 -8.40
N GLY A 111 14.73 10.43 -8.24
CA GLY A 111 16.04 10.35 -7.60
C GLY A 111 15.97 10.54 -6.08
N CYS A 112 14.94 9.96 -5.44
CA CYS A 112 14.75 10.04 -3.98
C CYS A 112 14.52 8.65 -3.37
N SER A 113 14.50 8.57 -2.03
CA SER A 113 14.21 7.33 -1.32
C SER A 113 12.71 7.02 -1.36
N VAL A 114 12.34 5.73 -1.34
CA VAL A 114 10.93 5.29 -1.23
C VAL A 114 10.27 5.87 0.03
N ALA A 115 11.00 5.99 1.13
CA ALA A 115 10.53 6.61 2.36
C ALA A 115 10.19 8.11 2.20
N THR A 116 10.82 8.81 1.23
CA THR A 116 10.43 10.18 0.88
C THR A 116 9.09 10.18 0.15
N VAL A 117 8.91 9.27 -0.82
CA VAL A 117 7.64 9.12 -1.54
C VAL A 117 6.50 8.80 -0.58
N GLU A 118 6.68 7.85 0.33
CA GLU A 118 5.67 7.49 1.34
C GLU A 118 5.31 8.66 2.28
N ARG A 119 6.30 9.48 2.63
CA ARG A 119 6.07 10.67 3.47
C ARG A 119 5.19 11.70 2.75
N VAL A 120 5.47 11.99 1.48
CA VAL A 120 4.71 12.94 0.68
C VAL A 120 3.26 12.46 0.52
N VAL A 121 3.08 11.16 0.24
CA VAL A 121 1.75 10.53 0.16
C VAL A 121 0.99 10.72 1.46
N ARG A 122 1.61 10.40 2.60
CA ARG A 122 1.00 10.58 3.91
C ARG A 122 0.61 12.04 4.19
N TRP A 123 1.44 13.00 3.78
CA TRP A 123 1.10 14.43 3.92
C TRP A 123 -0.07 14.84 3.03
N CYS A 124 -0.18 14.30 1.83
CA CYS A 124 -1.33 14.51 0.96
C CYS A 124 -2.61 13.90 1.55
N ASP A 125 -2.52 12.69 2.13
CA ASP A 125 -3.64 12.02 2.80
C ASP A 125 -4.13 12.80 4.03
N SER A 126 -3.20 13.37 4.81
CA SER A 126 -3.52 14.29 5.91
C SER A 126 -4.14 15.59 5.40
N ALA A 127 -3.60 16.17 4.33
CA ALA A 127 -4.13 17.40 3.75
C ALA A 127 -5.54 17.25 3.18
N ALA A 128 -5.85 16.09 2.59
CA ALA A 128 -7.21 15.74 2.17
C ALA A 128 -8.21 15.71 3.36
N LYS A 129 -7.72 15.54 4.58
CA LYS A 129 -8.50 15.58 5.84
C LYS A 129 -8.42 16.95 6.54
N GLY A 130 -7.80 17.95 5.92
CA GLY A 130 -7.64 19.30 6.46
C GLY A 130 -6.38 19.51 7.31
N GLU A 131 -5.50 18.51 7.43
CA GLU A 131 -4.28 18.60 8.23
C GLU A 131 -3.05 18.88 7.36
N GLN A 132 -2.42 20.03 7.57
CA GLN A 132 -1.24 20.45 6.80
C GLN A 132 0.07 20.05 7.49
N PRO A 133 1.12 19.63 6.75
CA PRO A 133 2.42 19.39 7.34
C PRO A 133 3.02 20.69 7.90
N THR A 134 3.57 20.61 9.11
CA THR A 134 4.22 21.76 9.75
C THR A 134 5.50 22.17 9.01
N GLU A 135 5.89 23.44 9.14
CA GLU A 135 7.10 23.97 8.51
C GLU A 135 8.37 23.20 8.92
N LYS A 136 8.45 22.76 10.18
CA LYS A 136 9.54 21.92 10.70
C LYS A 136 9.58 20.53 10.06
N GLN A 137 8.43 19.95 9.74
CA GLN A 137 8.35 18.66 9.05
C GLN A 137 8.78 18.79 7.59
N ARG A 138 8.49 19.93 6.95
CA ARG A 138 8.91 20.25 5.58
C ARG A 138 10.41 20.48 5.47
N SER A 139 11.03 21.19 6.43
CA SER A 139 12.47 21.52 6.38
C SER A 139 13.42 20.33 6.54
N LEU A 140 12.98 19.23 7.19
CA LEU A 140 13.75 17.98 7.33
C LEU A 140 14.04 17.28 5.99
N VAL A 141 13.33 17.62 4.92
CA VAL A 141 13.51 17.03 3.58
C VAL A 141 14.72 17.64 2.87
N HIS A 142 15.01 18.93 3.10
CA HIS A 142 16.11 19.64 2.44
C HIS A 142 17.50 19.21 2.93
N THR A 143 17.64 18.77 4.19
CA THR A 143 18.96 18.53 4.79
C THR A 143 19.62 17.23 4.31
N LYS A 144 18.86 16.24 3.83
CA LYS A 144 19.41 14.96 3.35
C LYS A 144 19.83 14.95 1.87
N GLN A 145 19.37 15.91 1.06
CA GLN A 145 19.81 16.01 -0.34
C GLN A 145 21.20 16.63 -0.47
N GLN A 146 21.63 17.50 0.46
CA GLN A 146 23.00 18.03 0.44
C GLN A 146 24.06 17.04 0.91
N ALA A 147 23.69 16.03 1.71
CA ALA A 147 24.66 15.11 2.32
C ALA A 147 25.12 13.94 1.41
N ASN A 148 24.40 13.67 0.31
CA ASN A 148 24.70 12.54 -0.60
C ASN A 148 25.32 13.00 -1.93
N GLY A 149 25.80 14.24 -2.02
CA GLY A 149 26.56 14.76 -3.16
C GLY A 149 28.06 14.71 -2.91
N HIS A 150 28.63 13.50 -2.84
CA HIS A 150 30.08 13.27 -2.93
C HIS A 150 30.38 12.00 -3.71
#